data_AF-A0A7C7W6N5-F1
#
_entry.id   AF-A0A7C7W6N5-F1
#
_cell.length_a   1.000
_cell.length_b   1.000
_cell.length_c   1.000
_cell.angle_alpha   90.00
_cell.angle_beta   90.00
_cell.angle_gamma   90.00
#
_symmetry.space_group_name_H-M   'P 1'
#
loop_
_entity.id
_entity.type
_entity.pdbx_description
1 polymer ?
#
loop_
_entity_poly.entity_id
_entity_poly.type
_entity_poly.pdbx_seq_one_letter_code
_entity_poly.pdbx_strand_id
1 'polypeptide(L)' 'MAEERITRDDLEAELRAVVGDPDGPVASRRQTLLALAAASAVVIVALAYMLGSRAGRRRSTVVEVRRF' A
#
# COMPACT_ATOMS: atom_id res chain seq x y z
N MET A 1 32.80 -18.82 11.18
CA MET A 1 31.60 -18.93 10.32
C MET A 1 31.63 -17.74 9.38
N ALA A 2 32.06 -17.93 8.13
CA ALA A 2 32.02 -16.84 7.16
C ALA A 2 30.55 -16.65 6.78
N GLU A 3 29.99 -15.48 7.06
CA GLU A 3 28.66 -15.11 6.59
C GLU A 3 28.65 -15.27 5.07
N GLU A 4 27.89 -16.23 4.55
CA GLU A 4 27.82 -16.55 3.13
C GLU A 4 27.32 -15.30 2.41
N ARG A 5 28.22 -14.64 1.68
CA ARG A 5 27.96 -13.32 1.12
C ARG A 5 26.96 -13.47 0.00
N ILE A 6 25.73 -13.03 0.25
CA ILE A 6 24.65 -13.00 -0.75
C ILE A 6 25.17 -12.33 -2.02
N THR A 7 25.23 -13.11 -3.10
CA THR A 7 25.67 -12.65 -4.41
C THR A 7 24.48 -12.17 -5.24
N ARG A 8 24.75 -11.46 -6.34
CA ARG A 8 23.69 -11.03 -7.27
C ARG A 8 22.97 -12.21 -7.88
N ASP A 9 23.68 -13.30 -8.14
CA ASP A 9 23.14 -14.50 -8.76
C ASP A 9 22.21 -15.23 -7.80
N ASP A 10 22.51 -15.22 -6.50
CA ASP A 10 21.61 -15.77 -5.47
C ASP A 10 20.30 -14.97 -5.39
N LEU A 11 20.37 -13.64 -5.49
CA LEU A 11 19.19 -12.78 -5.54
C LEU A 11 18.38 -13.00 -6.82
N GLU A 12 19.03 -13.19 -7.97
CA GLU A 12 18.34 -13.46 -9.23
C GLU A 12 17.68 -14.85 -9.22
N ALA A 13 18.35 -15.85 -8.65
CA ALA A 13 17.81 -17.19 -8.50
C ALA A 13 16.59 -17.21 -7.57
N GLU A 14 16.68 -16.55 -6.41
CA GLU A 14 15.56 -16.48 -5.45
C GLU A 14 14.42 -15.62 -6.01
N LEU A 15 14.73 -14.50 -6.66
CA LEU A 15 13.72 -13.67 -7.31
C LEU A 15 13.03 -14.44 -8.44
N ARG A 16 13.76 -15.23 -9.22
CA ARG A 16 13.20 -16.10 -10.25
C ARG A 16 12.46 -17.31 -9.65
N ALA A 17 12.80 -17.79 -8.46
CA ALA A 17 12.03 -18.83 -7.79
C ALA A 17 10.71 -18.31 -7.18
N VAL A 18 10.73 -17.10 -6.61
CA VAL A 18 9.58 -16.48 -5.93
C VAL A 18 8.65 -15.76 -6.91
N VAL A 19 9.22 -15.08 -7.90
CA VAL A 19 8.50 -14.26 -8.89
C VAL A 19 8.42 -14.95 -10.25
N GLY A 20 9.36 -15.87 -10.56
CA GLY A 20 9.51 -16.42 -11.90
C GLY A 20 8.37 -17.36 -12.29
N ASP A 21 7.44 -16.78 -13.01
CA ASP A 21 7.39 -16.94 -14.46
C ASP A 21 6.60 -15.72 -14.99
N PRO A 22 7.17 -14.86 -15.84
CA PRO A 22 6.44 -13.72 -16.40
C PRO A 22 5.22 -14.16 -17.23
N ASP A 23 5.17 -15.43 -17.66
CA ASP A 23 4.04 -16.09 -18.33
C ASP A 23 3.30 -17.10 -17.43
N GLY A 24 3.74 -17.28 -16.18
CA GLY A 24 3.16 -18.20 -15.21
C GLY A 24 1.92 -17.63 -14.55
N PRO A 25 1.42 -18.21 -13.44
CA PRO A 25 0.18 -17.77 -12.78
C PRO A 25 0.16 -16.27 -12.41
N VAL A 26 1.31 -15.60 -12.40
CA VAL A 26 1.48 -14.16 -12.22
C VAL A 26 1.00 -13.34 -13.43
N ALA A 27 1.15 -13.85 -14.66
CA ALA A 27 0.63 -13.22 -15.89
C ALA A 27 -0.91 -13.21 -15.89
N SER A 28 -1.51 -14.36 -15.57
CA SER A 28 -2.96 -14.54 -15.37
C SER A 28 -3.50 -13.69 -14.22
N ARG A 29 -2.72 -13.54 -13.13
CA ARG A 29 -3.13 -12.81 -11.93
C ARG A 29 -2.66 -11.38 -11.89
N ARG A 30 -2.00 -10.87 -12.94
CA ARG A 30 -1.49 -9.49 -12.97
C ARG A 30 -2.62 -8.48 -12.79
N GLN A 31 -3.77 -8.74 -13.41
CA GLN A 31 -4.99 -7.95 -13.22
C GLN A 31 -5.54 -8.07 -11.81
N THR A 32 -5.52 -9.25 -11.19
CA THR A 32 -5.94 -9.45 -9.80
C THR A 32 -5.01 -8.74 -8.81
N LEU A 33 -3.69 -8.80 -9.02
CA LEU A 33 -2.69 -8.10 -8.21
C LEU A 33 -2.85 -6.59 -8.34
N LEU A 34 -3.02 -6.07 -9.56
CA LEU A 34 -3.31 -4.65 -9.80
C LEU A 34 -4.63 -4.23 -9.16
N ALA A 35 -5.68 -5.05 -9.27
CA ALA A 35 -6.97 -4.78 -8.63
C ALA A 35 -6.85 -4.77 -7.10
N LEU A 36 -6.10 -5.71 -6.51
CA LEU A 36 -5.86 -5.77 -5.07
C LEU A 36 -5.06 -4.55 -4.59
N ALA A 37 -4.01 -4.16 -5.33
CA ALA A 37 -3.22 -2.97 -5.05
C ALA A 37 -4.09 -1.71 -5.11
N ALA A 38 -4.88 -1.54 -6.17
CA ALA A 38 -5.81 -0.41 -6.32
C ALA A 38 -6.86 -0.39 -5.20
N ALA A 39 -7.46 -1.54 -4.87
CA ALA A 39 -8.44 -1.65 -3.78
C ALA A 39 -7.82 -1.26 -2.44
N SER A 40 -6.61 -1.74 -2.14
CA SER A 40 -5.90 -1.41 -0.90
C SER A 40 -5.60 0.09 -0.79
N ALA A 41 -5.19 0.74 -1.88
CA ALA A 41 -4.95 2.18 -1.93
C ALA A 41 -6.24 2.97 -1.62
N VAL A 42 -7.38 2.59 -2.21
CA VAL A 42 -8.68 3.21 -1.92
C VAL A 42 -9.07 3.06 -0.45
N VAL A 43 -8.86 1.87 0.14
CA VAL A 43 -9.13 1.63 1.57
C VAL A 43 -8.28 2.54 2.44
N ILE A 44 -6.99 2.68 2.16
CA ILE A 44 -6.09 3.56 2.92
C ILE A 44 -6.56 5.02 2.85
N VAL A 45 -6.93 5.51 1.66
CA VAL A 45 -7.46 6.88 1.48
C VAL A 45 -8.76 7.07 2.26
N ALA A 46 -9.68 6.09 2.20
CA ALA A 46 -10.93 6.14 2.94
C ALA A 46 -10.69 6.21 4.46
N LEU A 47 -9.78 5.39 4.99
CA LEU A 47 -9.40 5.41 6.39
C LEU A 47 -8.78 6.75 6.80
N ALA A 48 -7.86 7.28 5.98
CA ALA A 48 -7.26 8.58 6.21
C ALA A 48 -8.31 9.71 6.25
N TYR A 49 -9.28 9.69 5.32
CA TYR A 49 -10.39 10.64 5.30
C TYR A 49 -11.32 10.50 6.51
N MET A 50 -11.66 9.27 6.93
CA MET A 50 -12.50 9.05 8.11
C MET A 50 -11.82 9.52 9.40
N LEU A 51 -10.52 9.25 9.55
CA LEU A 51 -9.74 9.69 10.70
C LEU A 51 -9.55 11.22 10.68
N GLY A 52 -9.25 11.79 9.51
CA GLY A 52 -9.11 13.24 9.31
C GLY A 52 -10.41 14.01 9.55
N SER A 53 -11.55 13.52 9.04
CA SER A 53 -12.87 14.14 9.26
C SER A 53 -13.33 14.05 10.71
N ARG A 54 -12.95 12.98 11.44
CA ARG A 54 -13.18 12.88 12.89
C ARG A 54 -12.35 13.89 13.67
N ALA A 55 -11.10 14.11 13.28
CA ALA A 55 -10.24 15.13 13.89
C ALA A 55 -10.70 16.56 13.56
N GLY A 56 -11.10 16.81 12.31
CA GLY A 56 -11.60 18.11 11.85
C GLY A 56 -12.89 18.53 12.55
N ARG A 57 -13.86 17.60 12.72
CA ARG A 57 -15.09 17.87 13.49
C ARG A 57 -14.85 18.20 14.95
N ARG A 58 -13.84 17.60 15.58
CA ARG A 58 -13.48 17.91 16.98
C ARG A 58 -12.77 19.24 17.15
N ARG A 59 -12.19 19.78 16.08
CA ARG A 59 -11.53 21.09 16.05
C ARG A 59 -12.43 22.19 15.48
N SER A 60 -13.75 21.98 15.40
CA SER A 60 -14.67 23.05 14.99
C SER A 60 -14.56 24.19 15.99
N THR A 61 -13.84 25.25 15.60
CA THR A 61 -13.82 26.52 16.29
C THR A 61 -15.25 27.02 16.36
N VAL A 62 -15.80 27.12 17.57
CA VAL A 62 -17.10 27.75 17.80
C VAL A 62 -16.92 29.22 17.46
N VAL A 63 -17.45 29.64 16.31
CA VAL A 63 -17.48 31.05 15.95
C VAL A 63 -18.75 31.62 16.56
N GLU A 64 -18.63 32.21 17.75
CA GLU A 64 -19.69 33.07 18.28
C GLU A 64 -19.80 34.30 17.39
N VAL A 65 -20.82 34.29 16.51
CA VAL A 65 -21.19 35.46 15.72
C VAL A 65 -21.75 36.49 16.70
N ARG A 66 -20.89 37.39 17.20
CA ARG A 66 -21.37 38.61 17.87
C ARG A 66 -22.11 39.45 16.84
N ARG A 67 -23.44 39.42 16.90
CA ARG A 67 -24.26 40.45 16.27
C ARG A 67 -24.02 41.76 17.02
N PHE A 68 -23.58 42.79 16.30
CA PHE A 68 -23.60 44.16 16.78
C PHE A 68 -25.00 44.74 16.58
#